data_AF-A0A965HU05-F1
#
_entry.id   AF-A0A965HU05-F1
#
_cell.length_a   1.000
_cell.length_b   1.000
_cell.length_c   1.000
_cell.angle_alpha   90.00
_cell.angle_beta   90.00
_cell.angle_gamma   90.00
#
_symmetry.space_group_name_H-M   'P 1'
#
loop_
_entity.id
_entity.type
_entity.pdbx_description
1 polymer ?
#
loop_
_entity_poly.entity_id
_entity_poly.type
_entity_poly.pdbx_seq_one_letter_code
_entity_poly.pdbx_strand_id
1 'polypeptide(L)' 'MLRIAKAKLLTRVGEAFLLACLNCGGDIWLISFITEPGPIRKILTHLGEPLDPPRVSPARGPPVDWGELVQSHGDG' A
#
# COMPACT_ATOMS: atom_id res chain seq x y z
N MET A 1 19.76 -16.68 -5.00
CA MET A 1 19.32 -15.90 -6.17
C MET A 1 17.79 -15.95 -6.22
N LEU A 2 17.09 -15.15 -5.41
CA LEU A 2 15.62 -15.15 -5.35
C LEU A 2 15.10 -13.83 -5.93
N ARG A 3 14.78 -13.82 -7.23
CA ARG A 3 14.06 -12.70 -7.86
C ARG A 3 12.58 -12.90 -7.59
N ILE A 4 12.08 -12.30 -6.51
CA ILE A 4 10.64 -12.17 -6.29
C ILE A 4 10.09 -11.30 -7.42
N ALA A 5 9.16 -11.83 -8.21
CA ALA A 5 8.54 -11.12 -9.32
C ALA A 5 7.78 -9.89 -8.78
N LYS A 6 8.37 -8.71 -8.98
CA LYS A 6 7.92 -7.39 -8.49
C LYS A 6 6.50 -6.99 -8.94
N ALA A 7 5.89 -7.74 -9.86
CA ALA A 7 4.61 -7.40 -10.48
C ALA A 7 3.38 -7.63 -9.56
N LYS A 8 3.34 -8.71 -8.77
CA LYS A 8 2.10 -9.06 -8.02
C LYS A 8 1.78 -8.14 -6.84
N LEU A 9 2.77 -7.45 -6.27
CA LEU A 9 2.55 -6.54 -5.14
C LEU A 9 1.90 -5.22 -5.59
N LEU A 10 2.27 -4.71 -6.77
CA LEU A 10 1.70 -3.48 -7.33
C LEU A 10 0.24 -3.67 -7.77
N THR A 11 -0.13 -4.88 -8.22
CA THR A 11 -1.52 -5.20 -8.57
C THR A 11 -2.48 -4.96 -7.41
N ARG A 12 -2.12 -5.34 -6.18
CA ARG A 12 -2.97 -5.12 -5.00
C ARG A 12 -3.16 -3.64 -4.65
N VAL A 13 -2.16 -2.80 -4.90
CA VAL A 13 -2.23 -1.35 -4.64
C VAL A 13 -3.02 -0.63 -5.73
N GLY A 14 -2.87 -1.05 -7.00
CA GLY A 14 -3.58 -0.45 -8.13
C GLY A 14 -5.06 -0.82 -8.20
N GLU A 15 -5.42 -2.09 -7.95
CA GLU A 15 -6.81 -2.56 -8.07
C GLU A 15 -7.68 -2.16 -6.86
N ALA A 16 -7.09 -2.06 -5.66
CA ALA A 16 -7.86 -1.77 -4.45
C ALA A 16 -8.25 -0.29 -4.29
N PHE A 17 -7.59 0.65 -5.00
CA PHE A 17 -7.66 2.08 -4.66
C PHE A 17 -8.42 2.95 -5.67
N LEU A 18 -8.75 2.45 -6.87
CA LEU A 18 -9.24 3.29 -7.98
C LEU A 18 -10.50 2.72 -8.68
N LEU A 19 -11.41 2.07 -7.95
CA LEU A 19 -12.63 1.52 -8.57
C LEU A 19 -13.69 2.58 -8.91
N ALA A 20 -13.65 3.75 -8.25
CA ALA A 20 -14.58 4.84 -8.53
C ALA A 20 -13.98 6.21 -8.14
N CYS A 21 -14.41 7.27 -8.82
CA CYS A 21 -14.07 8.65 -8.50
C CYS A 21 -14.66 9.06 -7.15
N LEU A 22 -13.81 9.53 -6.23
CA LEU A 22 -14.24 10.00 -4.92
C LEU A 22 -15.14 11.25 -4.97
N ASN A 23 -15.13 12.00 -6.08
CA ASN A 23 -15.91 13.22 -6.23
C ASN A 23 -17.27 13.02 -6.93
N CYS A 24 -17.39 12.04 -7.84
CA CYS A 24 -18.60 11.83 -8.63
C CYS A 24 -19.08 10.38 -8.74
N GLY A 25 -18.32 9.40 -8.23
CA GLY A 25 -18.68 7.98 -8.28
C GLY A 25 -18.53 7.29 -9.64
N GLY A 26 -18.05 8.00 -10.67
CA GLY A 26 -17.81 7.41 -12.00
C GLY A 26 -16.58 6.49 -12.05
N ASP A 27 -16.52 5.63 -13.06
CA ASP A 27 -15.43 4.67 -13.24
C ASP A 27 -14.07 5.35 -13.45
N ILE A 28 -13.02 4.79 -12.85
CA ILE A 28 -11.62 5.23 -13.02
C ILE A 28 -10.78 4.07 -13.53
N TRP A 29 -9.81 4.39 -14.39
CA TRP A 29 -8.88 3.43 -14.98
C TRP A 29 -7.43 3.87 -14.73
N LEU A 30 -6.59 2.95 -14.26
CA LEU A 30 -5.15 3.18 -14.14
C LEU A 30 -4.50 3.11 -15.54
N ILE A 31 -3.94 4.23 -16.01
CA ILE A 31 -3.33 4.31 -17.35
C ILE A 31 -1.82 4.01 -17.35
N SER A 32 -1.09 4.40 -16.31
CA SER A 32 0.36 4.20 -16.22
C SER A 32 0.91 4.49 -14.81
N PHE A 33 2.16 4.11 -14.58
CA PHE A 33 2.94 4.51 -13.40
C PHE A 33 4.01 5.52 -13.77
N ILE A 34 4.19 6.55 -12.95
CA ILE A 34 5.30 7.50 -13.06
C ILE A 34 6.50 6.94 -12.29
N THR A 35 7.63 6.75 -12.96
CA THR A 35 8.85 6.19 -12.36
C THR A 35 10.03 7.18 -12.35
N GLU A 36 9.93 8.29 -13.09
CA GLU A 36 10.97 9.29 -13.14
C GLU A 36 10.96 10.19 -11.89
N PRO A 37 12.10 10.37 -11.19
CA PRO A 37 12.15 11.14 -9.94
C PRO A 37 11.73 12.61 -10.07
N GLY A 38 12.01 13.25 -11.21
CA GLY A 38 11.70 14.67 -11.44
C GLY A 38 10.20 14.96 -11.36
N PRO A 39 9.38 14.31 -12.21
CA PRO A 39 7.92 14.41 -12.14
C PRO A 39 7.33 14.02 -10.79
N ILE A 40 7.82 12.93 -10.17
CA ILE A 40 7.35 12.48 -8.84
C ILE A 40 7.52 13.59 -7.81
N ARG A 41 8.73 14.19 -7.73
CA ARG A 41 9.01 15.27 -6.78
C ARG A 41 8.10 16.48 -7.02
N LYS A 42 7.90 16.89 -8.27
CA LYS A 42 7.01 18.02 -8.60
C LYS A 42 5.58 17.79 -8.12
N ILE A 43 5.04 16.59 -8.34
CA ILE A 43 3.68 16.23 -7.94
C ILE A 43 3.57 16.22 -6.40
N LEU A 44 4.47 15.53 -5.71
CA LEU A 44 4.44 15.43 -4.25
C LEU A 44 4.57 16.81 -3.59
N THR A 45 5.49 17.66 -4.06
CA THR A 45 5.62 19.03 -3.57
C THR A 45 4.34 19.84 -3.78
N HIS A 46 3.68 19.70 -4.93
CA HIS A 46 2.42 20.39 -5.20
C HIS A 46 1.29 19.93 -4.27
N LEU A 47 1.24 18.64 -3.93
CA LEU A 47 0.27 18.06 -3.01
C LEU A 47 0.60 18.32 -1.52
N GLY A 48 1.81 18.80 -1.21
CA GLY A 48 2.28 18.94 0.17
C GLY A 48 2.67 17.62 0.83
N GLU A 49 2.89 16.57 0.04
CA GLU A 49 3.24 15.23 0.52
C GLU A 49 4.75 15.09 0.79
N PRO A 50 5.15 14.19 1.72
CA PRO A 50 6.55 13.91 1.98
C PRO A 50 7.29 13.40 0.74
N LEU A 51 8.50 13.93 0.49
CA LEU A 51 9.37 13.46 -0.58
C LEU A 51 10.20 12.22 -0.20
N ASP A 52 10.41 12.03 1.10
CA ASP A 52 11.12 10.87 1.62
C ASP A 52 10.18 9.66 1.69
N PRO A 53 10.63 8.48 1.25
CA PRO A 53 9.81 7.29 1.36
C PRO A 53 9.53 6.97 2.84
N PRO A 54 8.33 6.46 3.16
CA PRO A 54 8.02 6.03 4.51
C PRO A 54 8.99 4.94 4.94
N ARG A 55 9.29 4.88 6.24
CA ARG A 55 10.15 3.82 6.78
C ARG A 55 9.51 2.46 6.47
N VAL A 56 10.32 1.56 5.92
CA VAL A 56 9.89 0.19 5.67
C VAL A 56 9.53 -0.46 6.99
N SER A 57 8.28 -0.89 7.13
CA SER A 57 7.83 -1.63 8.31
C SER A 57 8.49 -3.02 8.33
N PRO A 58 8.83 -3.57 9.50
CA PRO A 58 9.31 -4.94 9.62
C PRO A 58 8.34 -5.92 8.95
N ALA A 59 8.87 -7.03 8.44
CA ALA A 59 8.02 -8.11 7.98
C ALA A 59 7.06 -8.52 9.11
N ARG A 60 5.77 -8.62 8.81
CA ARG A 60 4.79 -9.09 9.79
C ARG A 60 5.27 -10.45 10.33
N GLY A 61 5.18 -10.63 11.64
CA GLY A 61 5.39 -11.93 12.28
C GLY A 61 4.42 -12.98 11.75
N PRO A 62 4.59 -14.26 12.13
CA PRO A 62 3.66 -15.33 11.78
C PRO A 62 2.21 -14.93 12.09
N PRO A 63 1.21 -15.38 11.30
CA PRO A 63 -0.18 -15.20 11.67
C PRO A 63 -0.41 -15.73 13.08
N VAL A 64 -0.94 -14.88 13.97
CA VAL A 64 -1.36 -15.31 15.30
C VAL A 64 -2.71 -16.00 15.18
N ASP A 65 -2.85 -17.17 15.79
CA ASP A 65 -4.17 -17.77 15.99
C ASP A 65 -4.93 -16.93 17.02
N TRP A 66 -6.04 -16.34 16.59
CA TRP A 66 -6.89 -15.51 17.44
C TRP A 66 -7.52 -16.34 18.59
N GLY A 67 -7.64 -17.67 18.44
CA GLY A 67 -8.13 -18.54 19.50
C GLY A 67 -7.23 -18.61 20.73
N GLU A 68 -5.92 -18.41 20.55
CA GLU A 68 -4.91 -18.49 21.63
C GLU A 68 -4.78 -17.16 22.39
N LEU A 69 -4.96 -16.01 21.71
CA LEU A 69 -4.90 -14.68 22.33
C LEU A 69 -6.09 -14.36 23.25
N VAL A 70 -7.24 -14.97 23.00
CA VAL A 70 -8.45 -14.79 23.83
C VAL A 70 -8.34 -15.54 25.16
N GLN A 71 -7.61 -16.66 25.20
CA GLN A 71 -7.43 -17.46 26.42
C GLN A 71 -6.49 -16.80 27.45
N SER A 72 -5.53 -15.98 27.01
CA SER A 72 -4.58 -15.32 27.92
C SER A 72 -5.15 -14.12 28.70
N HIS A 73 -6.36 -13.65 28.35
CA HIS A 73 -7.05 -12.55 29.03
C HIS A 73 -8.23 -13.02 29.89
N GLY A 74 -8.42 -14.33 30.06
CA GLY A 74 -9.57 -14.92 30.76
C GLY A 74 -9.29 -15.43 32.18
N ASP A 75 -8.03 -15.44 32.63
CA ASP A 75 -7.65 -15.96 33.95
C ASP A 75 -7.37 -14.81 34.93
N GLY A 76 -8.42 -14.30 35.53
CA GLY A 76 -8.40 -13.34 36.66
C GLY A 76 -9.58 -13.56 37.58
#